data_AF-A0A947BUD0-F1
#
_entry.id   AF-A0A947BUD0-F1
#
_cell.length_a   1.000
_cell.length_b   1.000
_cell.length_c   1.000
_cell.angle_alpha   90.00
_cell.angle_beta   90.00
_cell.angle_gamma   90.00
#
_symmetry.space_group_name_H-M   'P 1'
#
loop_
_entity.id
_entity.type
_entity.pdbx_description
1 polymer ?
#
loop_
_entity_poly.entity_id
_entity_poly.type
_entity_poly.pdbx_seq_one_letter_code
_entity_poly.pdbx_strand_id
1 'polypeptide(L)'
;MEFDTLESLFKSHQYRQEFQFLTGHFERVKQEKNIIELEAIYQQVIRRFENLIRLNKIPSDEELSVYQRLFREMEQVIAHLEEDHRSHFVVAIPVADSPQQLKNCLQSLYTQCLLYHYGGITDGAYNKIDVVIADDSKEAKNILAHRHLAEEFTSLGVRCEYFGLEQQTAILSKLNDAQRQIVAAVTGCDSKQSVA
;
A
#
# COMPACT_ATOMS: atom_id res chain seq x y z
N MET A 1 1.48 -5.61 -22.88
CA MET A 1 2.41 -5.74 -21.75
C MET A 1 3.80 -5.47 -22.27
N GLU A 2 4.48 -4.52 -21.64
CA GLU A 2 5.90 -4.25 -21.85
C GLU A 2 6.66 -4.96 -20.73
N PHE A 3 7.78 -5.60 -21.05
CA PHE A 3 8.59 -6.41 -20.11
C PHE A 3 10.03 -5.87 -20.05
N ASP A 4 10.21 -4.58 -20.35
CA ASP A 4 11.50 -3.98 -20.69
C ASP A 4 12.53 -4.10 -19.56
N THR A 5 12.08 -3.93 -18.31
CA THR A 5 12.94 -4.02 -17.12
C THR A 5 13.36 -5.46 -16.89
N LEU A 6 12.41 -6.40 -16.95
CA LEU A 6 12.71 -7.82 -16.79
C LEU A 6 13.66 -8.33 -17.88
N GLU A 7 13.42 -7.94 -19.13
CA GLU A 7 14.29 -8.30 -20.26
C GLU A 7 15.68 -7.67 -20.14
N SER A 8 15.76 -6.40 -19.76
CA SER A 8 17.03 -5.71 -19.52
C SER A 8 17.82 -6.37 -18.41
N LEU A 9 17.15 -6.76 -17.32
CA LEU A 9 17.76 -7.47 -16.20
C LEU A 9 18.37 -8.81 -16.64
N PHE A 10 17.67 -9.58 -17.48
CA PHE A 10 18.19 -10.84 -18.01
C PHE A 10 19.37 -10.66 -18.97
N LYS A 11 19.40 -9.55 -19.71
CA LYS A 11 20.51 -9.23 -20.64
C LYS A 11 21.73 -8.65 -19.91
N SER A 12 21.53 -8.01 -18.76
CA SER A 12 22.56 -7.35 -17.96
C SER A 12 23.71 -8.29 -17.60
N HIS A 13 24.94 -7.87 -17.90
CA HIS A 13 26.14 -8.63 -17.55
C HIS A 13 26.30 -8.85 -16.04
N GLN A 14 25.84 -7.89 -15.23
CA GLN A 14 25.93 -7.95 -13.77
C GLN A 14 25.05 -9.07 -13.18
N TYR A 15 23.86 -9.27 -13.73
CA TYR A 15 22.86 -10.18 -13.16
C TYR A 15 22.60 -11.44 -14.01
N ARG A 16 23.25 -11.56 -15.17
CA ARG A 16 23.03 -12.66 -16.12
C ARG A 16 23.10 -14.03 -15.46
N GLN A 17 24.15 -14.29 -14.67
CA GLN A 17 24.34 -15.61 -14.03
C GLN A 17 23.21 -15.95 -13.05
N GLU A 18 22.68 -14.94 -12.34
CA GLU A 18 21.62 -15.12 -11.35
C GLU A 18 20.28 -15.49 -11.98
N PHE A 19 20.01 -15.00 -13.20
CA PHE A 19 18.72 -15.15 -13.87
C PHE A 19 18.73 -16.01 -15.15
N GLN A 20 19.89 -16.52 -15.57
CA GLN A 20 20.03 -17.29 -16.82
C GLN A 20 19.06 -18.49 -16.88
N PHE A 21 18.82 -19.15 -15.75
CA PHE A 21 17.92 -20.30 -15.67
C PHE A 21 16.44 -19.94 -15.94
N LEU A 22 16.06 -18.66 -15.81
CA LEU A 22 14.69 -18.19 -16.06
C LEU A 22 14.46 -17.65 -17.47
N THR A 23 15.52 -17.26 -18.19
CA THR A 23 15.36 -16.61 -19.51
C THR A 23 14.59 -17.50 -20.49
N GLY A 24 14.93 -18.79 -20.61
CA GLY A 24 14.22 -19.71 -21.50
C GLY A 24 12.77 -19.98 -21.07
N HIS A 25 12.52 -20.06 -19.76
CA HIS A 25 11.17 -20.23 -19.21
C HIS A 25 10.31 -19.00 -19.48
N PHE A 26 10.86 -17.81 -19.26
CA PHE A 26 10.20 -16.54 -19.54
C PHE A 26 9.81 -16.38 -21.02
N GLU A 27 10.71 -16.65 -21.96
CA GLU A 27 10.40 -16.55 -23.39
C GLU A 27 9.26 -17.50 -23.80
N ARG A 28 9.25 -18.73 -23.28
CA ARG A 28 8.18 -19.70 -23.52
C ARG A 28 6.84 -19.18 -22.97
N VAL A 29 6.81 -18.79 -21.70
CA VAL A 29 5.60 -18.33 -21.00
C VAL A 29 5.03 -17.06 -21.64
N LYS A 30 5.91 -16.14 -22.07
CA LYS A 30 5.55 -14.92 -22.79
C LYS A 30 4.86 -15.24 -24.12
N GLN A 31 5.37 -16.21 -24.88
CA GLN A 31 4.76 -16.65 -26.15
C GLN A 31 3.39 -17.31 -25.93
N GLU A 32 3.27 -18.11 -24.88
CA GLU A 32 2.02 -18.76 -24.48
C GLU A 32 0.99 -17.78 -23.87
N LYS A 33 1.42 -16.56 -23.52
CA LYS A 33 0.62 -15.55 -22.80
C LYS A 33 0.01 -16.08 -21.50
N ASN A 34 0.74 -16.97 -20.82
CA ASN A 34 0.29 -17.55 -19.55
C ASN A 34 0.54 -16.56 -18.41
N ILE A 35 -0.49 -15.77 -18.07
CA ILE A 35 -0.42 -14.68 -17.07
C ILE A 35 -0.04 -15.19 -15.68
N ILE A 36 -0.56 -16.36 -15.28
CA ILE A 36 -0.29 -16.96 -13.97
C ILE A 36 1.21 -17.32 -13.85
N GLU A 37 1.77 -17.94 -14.88
CA GLU A 37 3.21 -18.23 -14.90
C GLU A 37 4.07 -16.96 -15.01
N LEU A 38 3.61 -15.93 -15.72
CA LEU A 38 4.30 -14.64 -15.78
C LEU A 38 4.38 -13.99 -14.38
N GLU A 39 3.27 -13.95 -13.64
CA GLU A 39 3.24 -13.43 -12.28
C GLU A 39 4.24 -14.20 -11.39
N ALA A 40 4.25 -15.53 -11.47
CA ALA A 40 5.16 -16.37 -10.70
C ALA A 40 6.64 -16.09 -11.01
N ILE A 41 6.97 -15.83 -12.29
CA ILE A 41 8.31 -15.42 -12.72
C ILE A 41 8.68 -14.07 -12.09
N TYR A 42 7.81 -13.06 -12.17
CA TYR A 42 8.05 -11.75 -11.56
C TYR A 42 8.30 -11.87 -10.06
N GLN A 43 7.44 -12.60 -9.33
CA GLN A 43 7.62 -12.82 -7.91
C GLN A 43 8.97 -13.50 -7.59
N GLN A 44 9.39 -14.48 -8.39
CA GLN A 44 10.68 -15.15 -8.20
C GLN A 44 11.86 -14.22 -8.48
N VAL A 45 11.78 -13.40 -9.53
CA VAL A 45 12.82 -12.45 -9.91
C VAL A 45 12.94 -11.36 -8.85
N ILE A 46 11.84 -10.75 -8.43
CA ILE A 46 11.79 -9.73 -7.37
C ILE A 46 12.42 -10.26 -6.09
N ARG A 47 12.01 -11.45 -5.60
CA ARG A 47 12.58 -12.05 -4.38
C ARG A 47 14.09 -12.29 -4.48
N ARG A 48 14.58 -12.71 -5.65
CA ARG A 48 16.02 -12.91 -5.87
C ARG A 48 16.77 -11.60 -5.94
N PHE A 49 16.23 -10.63 -6.68
CA PHE A 49 16.83 -9.31 -6.82
C PHE A 49 16.90 -8.56 -5.48
N GLU A 50 15.85 -8.65 -4.66
CA GLU A 50 15.83 -8.13 -3.29
C GLU A 50 16.95 -8.76 -2.43
N ASN A 51 17.16 -10.06 -2.54
CA ASN A 51 18.25 -10.73 -1.83
C ASN A 51 19.63 -10.25 -2.29
N LEU A 52 19.84 -10.01 -3.58
CA LEU A 52 21.08 -9.46 -4.12
C LEU A 52 21.33 -8.04 -3.58
N ILE A 53 20.31 -7.18 -3.64
CA ILE A 53 20.37 -5.82 -3.10
C ILE A 53 20.71 -5.83 -1.60
N ARG A 54 20.06 -6.71 -0.84
CA ARG A 54 20.28 -6.81 0.61
C ARG A 54 21.72 -7.17 0.95
N LEU A 55 22.38 -8.01 0.14
CA LEU A 55 23.79 -8.35 0.32
C LEU A 55 24.72 -7.14 0.12
N ASN A 56 24.34 -6.18 -0.73
CA ASN A 56 25.09 -4.95 -0.97
C ASN A 56 24.98 -3.92 0.19
N LYS A 57 24.21 -4.22 1.24
CA LYS A 57 23.88 -3.39 2.44
C LYS A 57 23.16 -2.07 2.14
N ILE A 58 23.55 -1.34 1.10
CA ILE A 58 22.92 -0.11 0.63
C ILE A 58 22.71 -0.25 -0.88
N PRO A 59 21.45 -0.32 -1.37
CA PRO A 59 21.19 -0.29 -2.80
C PRO A 59 21.68 1.01 -3.43
N SER A 60 22.23 0.92 -4.64
CA SER A 60 22.34 2.07 -5.51
C SER A 60 20.96 2.55 -5.98
N ASP A 61 20.87 3.82 -6.40
CA ASP A 61 19.65 4.38 -6.97
C ASP A 61 19.18 3.61 -8.21
N GLU A 62 20.12 3.09 -9.00
CA GLU A 62 19.81 2.26 -10.18
C GLU A 62 19.16 0.93 -9.78
N GLU A 63 19.74 0.21 -8.80
CA GLU A 63 19.16 -1.03 -8.27
C GLU A 63 17.75 -0.79 -7.71
N LEU A 64 17.57 0.27 -6.92
CA LEU A 64 16.27 0.60 -6.36
C LEU A 64 15.25 0.93 -7.47
N SER A 65 15.69 1.64 -8.51
CA SER A 65 14.86 1.99 -9.66
C SER A 65 14.44 0.75 -10.47
N VAL A 66 15.35 -0.21 -10.67
CA VAL A 66 15.03 -1.51 -11.29
C VAL A 66 14.03 -2.28 -10.43
N TYR A 67 14.27 -2.35 -9.12
CA TYR A 67 13.38 -3.04 -8.18
C TYR A 67 11.95 -2.50 -8.24
N GLN A 68 11.79 -1.18 -8.17
CA GLN A 68 10.48 -0.52 -8.27
C GLN A 68 9.80 -0.74 -9.63
N ARG A 69 10.56 -0.70 -10.74
CA ARG A 69 10.01 -0.99 -12.08
C ARG A 69 9.52 -2.43 -12.21
N LEU A 70 10.22 -3.40 -11.63
CA LEU A 70 9.79 -4.81 -11.65
C LEU A 70 8.42 -4.99 -10.98
N PHE A 71 8.14 -4.29 -9.88
CA PHE A 71 6.80 -4.28 -9.29
C PHE A 71 5.77 -3.68 -10.23
N ARG A 72 6.05 -2.51 -10.83
CA ARG A 72 5.10 -1.87 -11.75
C ARG A 72 4.78 -2.74 -12.96
N GLU A 73 5.77 -3.44 -13.52
CA GLU A 73 5.54 -4.42 -14.59
C GLU A 73 4.71 -5.60 -14.09
N MET A 74 4.99 -6.12 -12.89
CA MET A 74 4.19 -7.18 -12.28
C MET A 74 2.72 -6.74 -12.08
N GLU A 75 2.46 -5.50 -11.67
CA GLU A 75 1.09 -4.96 -11.57
C GLU A 75 0.38 -4.96 -12.95
N GLN A 76 1.10 -4.71 -14.04
CA GLN A 76 0.53 -4.82 -15.39
C GLN A 76 0.18 -6.28 -15.73
N VAL A 77 0.98 -7.26 -15.30
CA VAL A 77 0.65 -8.69 -15.46
C VAL A 77 -0.60 -9.03 -14.65
N ILE A 78 -0.63 -8.65 -13.37
CA ILE A 78 -1.73 -8.93 -12.44
C ILE A 78 -3.05 -8.30 -12.92
N ALA A 79 -3.02 -7.14 -13.58
CA ALA A 79 -4.21 -6.51 -14.16
C ALA A 79 -4.92 -7.38 -15.23
N HIS A 80 -4.29 -8.45 -15.71
CA HIS A 80 -4.88 -9.42 -16.65
C HIS A 80 -5.34 -10.71 -15.97
N LEU A 81 -5.14 -10.84 -14.65
CA LEU A 81 -5.74 -11.94 -13.87
C LEU A 81 -7.23 -11.67 -13.66
N GLU A 82 -8.02 -12.74 -13.58
CA GLU A 82 -9.45 -12.64 -13.26
C GLU A 82 -9.66 -12.14 -11.82
N GLU A 83 -8.79 -12.57 -10.90
CA GLU A 83 -8.84 -12.19 -9.49
C GLU A 83 -7.44 -11.86 -8.95
N ASP A 84 -7.33 -10.74 -8.22
CA ASP A 84 -6.14 -10.40 -7.45
C ASP A 84 -6.39 -10.74 -5.97
N HIS A 85 -5.81 -11.85 -5.51
CA HIS A 85 -5.99 -12.37 -4.14
C HIS A 85 -5.13 -11.67 -3.07
N ARG A 86 -4.28 -10.70 -3.44
CA ARG A 86 -3.44 -10.00 -2.47
C ARG A 86 -4.28 -9.15 -1.51
N SER A 87 -3.78 -8.90 -0.31
CA SER A 87 -4.51 -8.14 0.70
C SER A 87 -4.91 -6.74 0.24
N HIS A 88 -6.10 -6.30 0.62
CA HIS A 88 -6.42 -4.88 0.65
C HIS A 88 -5.93 -4.31 1.99
N PHE A 89 -4.98 -3.39 1.96
CA PHE A 89 -4.50 -2.72 3.17
C PHE A 89 -5.37 -1.53 3.53
N VAL A 90 -5.84 -1.53 4.78
CA VAL A 90 -6.45 -0.35 5.41
C VAL A 90 -5.47 0.19 6.44
N VAL A 91 -4.93 1.38 6.19
CA VAL A 91 -3.94 2.04 7.04
C VAL A 91 -4.65 3.00 7.98
N ALA A 92 -4.80 2.59 9.25
CA ALA A 92 -5.32 3.47 10.29
C ALA A 92 -4.21 4.36 10.84
N ILE A 93 -4.35 5.69 10.66
CA ILE A 93 -3.41 6.70 11.15
C ILE A 93 -4.08 7.47 12.29
N PRO A 94 -3.73 7.18 13.56
CA PRO A 94 -4.17 8.01 14.68
C PRO A 94 -3.46 9.36 14.64
N VAL A 95 -4.21 10.44 14.80
CA VAL A 95 -3.69 11.80 14.83
C VAL A 95 -4.29 12.62 15.97
N ALA A 96 -3.48 13.53 16.48
CA ALA A 96 -3.84 14.58 17.43
C ALA A 96 -3.42 15.93 16.83
N ASP A 97 -3.07 16.92 17.64
CA ASP A 97 -2.86 18.33 17.25
C ASP A 97 -1.63 18.64 16.36
N SER A 98 -1.16 17.72 15.50
CA SER A 98 -0.02 17.94 14.59
C SER A 98 -0.35 17.64 13.11
N PRO A 99 -0.97 18.60 12.39
CA PRO A 99 -1.25 18.45 10.95
C PRO A 99 0.00 18.20 10.10
N GLN A 100 1.16 18.73 10.51
CA GLN A 100 2.42 18.54 9.78
C GLN A 100 2.88 17.08 9.81
N GLN A 101 2.69 16.38 10.93
CA GLN A 101 3.05 14.95 11.03
C GLN A 101 2.14 14.10 10.15
N LEU A 102 0.84 14.37 10.15
CA LEU A 102 -0.11 13.72 9.25
C LEU A 102 0.28 13.94 7.79
N LYS A 103 0.57 15.19 7.40
CA LYS A 103 1.00 15.51 6.03
C LYS A 103 2.24 14.71 5.61
N ASN A 104 3.26 14.66 6.46
CA ASN A 104 4.49 13.93 6.16
C ASN A 104 4.23 12.42 6.03
N CYS A 105 3.36 11.86 6.88
CA CYS A 105 2.97 10.45 6.82
C CYS A 105 2.23 10.13 5.52
N LEU A 106 1.20 10.91 5.18
CA LEU A 106 0.45 10.75 3.93
C LEU A 106 1.35 10.92 2.70
N GLN A 107 2.29 11.86 2.73
CA GLN A 107 3.24 12.06 1.63
C GLN A 107 4.20 10.88 1.46
N SER A 108 4.66 10.28 2.56
CA SER A 108 5.46 9.07 2.51
C SER A 108 4.67 7.90 1.91
N LEU A 109 3.42 7.70 2.35
CA LEU A 109 2.54 6.67 1.81
C LEU A 109 2.24 6.87 0.32
N TYR A 110 1.88 8.09 -0.06
CA TYR A 110 1.65 8.44 -1.48
C TYR A 110 2.89 8.19 -2.33
N THR A 111 4.08 8.50 -1.82
CA THR A 111 5.34 8.20 -2.50
C THR A 111 5.50 6.69 -2.72
N GLN A 112 5.17 5.84 -1.73
CA GLN A 112 5.20 4.39 -1.94
C GLN A 112 4.18 3.95 -3.01
N CYS A 113 2.97 4.53 -3.00
CA CYS A 113 1.95 4.23 -4.00
C CYS A 113 2.44 4.57 -5.41
N LEU A 114 3.07 5.73 -5.61
CA LEU A 114 3.67 6.14 -6.89
C LEU A 114 4.83 5.23 -7.33
N LEU A 115 5.66 4.78 -6.39
CA LEU A 115 6.84 4.00 -6.74
C LEU A 115 6.49 2.55 -7.11
N TYR A 116 5.48 1.96 -6.46
CA TYR A 116 5.19 0.53 -6.59
C TYR A 116 3.87 0.20 -7.28
N HIS A 117 2.91 1.13 -7.33
CA HIS A 117 1.57 0.93 -7.91
C HIS A 117 0.82 -0.27 -7.32
N TYR A 118 1.03 -0.60 -6.04
CA TYR A 118 0.47 -1.80 -5.42
C TYR A 118 -1.05 -1.89 -5.58
N GLY A 119 -1.52 -3.02 -6.13
CA GLY A 119 -2.94 -3.26 -6.39
C GLY A 119 -3.46 -2.64 -7.69
N GLY A 120 -2.59 -1.97 -8.45
CA GLY A 120 -2.97 -1.24 -9.64
C GLY A 120 -3.71 0.08 -9.36
N ILE A 121 -4.00 0.78 -10.45
CA ILE A 121 -4.67 2.09 -10.46
C ILE A 121 -5.90 1.99 -11.36
N THR A 122 -7.06 2.41 -10.86
CA THR A 122 -8.31 2.50 -11.62
C THR A 122 -8.93 3.87 -11.39
N ASP A 123 -9.32 4.55 -12.46
CA ASP A 123 -9.89 5.91 -12.42
C ASP A 123 -9.05 6.92 -11.61
N GLY A 124 -7.73 6.78 -11.68
CA GLY A 124 -6.77 7.63 -10.97
C GLY A 124 -6.61 7.31 -9.48
N ALA A 125 -7.24 6.26 -8.94
CA ALA A 125 -7.12 5.84 -7.56
C ALA A 125 -6.41 4.48 -7.41
N TYR A 126 -5.66 4.30 -6.32
CA TYR A 126 -5.03 3.02 -6.00
C TYR A 126 -6.08 2.04 -5.47
N ASN A 127 -6.07 0.80 -5.94
CA ASN A 127 -7.19 -0.11 -5.68
C ASN A 127 -7.13 -0.80 -4.31
N LYS A 128 -5.93 -1.05 -3.78
CA LYS A 128 -5.71 -1.90 -2.59
C LYS A 128 -5.13 -1.20 -1.38
N ILE A 129 -5.19 0.13 -1.35
CA ILE A 129 -4.74 0.93 -0.22
C ILE A 129 -5.79 1.98 0.11
N ASP A 130 -6.39 1.83 1.28
CA ASP A 130 -7.28 2.83 1.89
C ASP A 130 -6.63 3.36 3.18
N VAL A 131 -6.89 4.61 3.50
CA VAL A 131 -6.39 5.28 4.70
C VAL A 131 -7.55 5.74 5.55
N VAL A 132 -7.51 5.45 6.84
CA VAL A 132 -8.45 6.00 7.83
C VAL A 132 -7.69 6.90 8.78
N ILE A 133 -8.04 8.19 8.81
CA ILE A 133 -7.42 9.18 9.68
C ILE A 133 -8.29 9.28 10.94
N ALA A 134 -7.86 8.62 12.01
CA ALA A 134 -8.55 8.62 13.29
C ALA A 134 -8.11 9.84 14.10
N ASP A 135 -8.94 10.88 14.11
CA ASP A 135 -8.58 12.19 14.69
C ASP A 135 -9.18 12.38 16.08
N ASP A 136 -8.31 12.63 17.07
CA ASP A 136 -8.68 12.96 18.46
C ASP A 136 -8.46 14.44 18.83
N SER A 137 -8.09 15.27 17.84
CA SER A 137 -7.79 16.68 18.03
C SER A 137 -8.97 17.43 18.65
N LYS A 138 -8.66 18.38 19.53
CA LYS A 138 -9.66 19.23 20.17
C LYS A 138 -9.78 20.60 19.50
N GLU A 139 -8.71 21.05 18.85
CA GLU A 139 -8.68 22.35 18.20
C GLU A 139 -9.34 22.31 16.81
N ALA A 140 -10.34 23.17 16.60
CA ALA A 140 -11.06 23.26 15.32
C ALA A 140 -10.14 23.50 14.12
N LYS A 141 -9.04 24.25 14.32
CA LYS A 141 -8.04 24.50 13.27
C LYS A 141 -7.34 23.21 12.83
N ASN A 142 -6.97 22.34 13.76
CA ASN A 142 -6.29 21.09 13.46
C ASN A 142 -7.24 20.11 12.78
N ILE A 143 -8.47 20.00 13.29
CA ILE A 143 -9.55 19.21 12.67
C ILE A 143 -9.76 19.62 11.20
N LEU A 144 -9.88 20.93 10.93
CA LEU A 144 -10.05 21.44 9.57
C LEU A 144 -8.83 21.12 8.70
N ALA A 145 -7.61 21.27 9.24
CA ALA A 145 -6.39 20.95 8.51
C ALA A 145 -6.29 19.46 8.17
N HIS A 146 -6.66 18.56 9.08
CA HIS A 146 -6.67 17.11 8.81
C HIS A 146 -7.71 16.72 7.76
N ARG A 147 -8.90 17.30 7.80
CA ARG A 147 -9.92 17.10 6.76
C ARG A 147 -9.41 17.54 5.38
N HIS A 148 -8.81 18.72 5.31
CA HIS A 148 -8.22 19.21 4.06
C HIS A 148 -7.12 18.27 3.55
N LEU A 149 -6.26 17.74 4.43
CA LEU A 149 -5.24 16.77 4.04
C LEU A 149 -5.87 15.45 3.54
N ALA A 150 -6.94 14.97 4.16
CA ALA A 150 -7.67 13.79 3.69
C ALA A 150 -8.19 14.02 2.25
N GLU A 151 -8.81 15.16 2.00
CA GLU A 151 -9.33 15.54 0.68
C GLU A 151 -8.22 15.70 -0.35
N GLU A 152 -7.12 16.38 0.01
CA GLU A 152 -5.94 16.59 -0.84
C GLU A 152 -5.37 15.26 -1.32
N PHE A 153 -5.09 14.32 -0.40
CA PHE A 153 -4.51 13.02 -0.77
C PHE A 153 -5.52 12.10 -1.48
N THR A 154 -6.80 12.21 -1.17
CA THR A 154 -7.86 11.54 -1.95
C THR A 154 -7.88 12.01 -3.39
N SER A 155 -7.69 13.32 -3.64
CA SER A 155 -7.60 13.85 -5.00
C SER A 155 -6.34 13.39 -5.76
N LEU A 156 -5.29 12.97 -5.04
CA LEU A 156 -4.08 12.36 -5.61
C LEU A 156 -4.21 10.84 -5.83
N GLY A 157 -5.37 10.25 -5.52
CA GLY A 157 -5.69 8.85 -5.75
C GLY A 157 -5.55 7.93 -4.55
N VAL A 158 -5.10 8.44 -3.39
CA VAL A 158 -5.03 7.65 -2.13
C VAL A 158 -6.31 7.90 -1.36
N ARG A 159 -7.24 6.95 -1.35
CA ARG A 159 -8.54 7.12 -0.68
C ARG A 159 -8.34 7.31 0.82
N CYS A 160 -8.62 8.51 1.31
CA CYS A 160 -8.50 8.86 2.72
C CYS A 160 -9.89 9.15 3.31
N GLU A 161 -10.28 8.38 4.31
CA GLU A 161 -11.46 8.63 5.12
C GLU A 161 -11.07 9.37 6.40
N TYR A 162 -11.63 10.56 6.60
CA TYR A 162 -11.49 11.31 7.86
C TYR A 162 -12.49 10.78 8.89
N PHE A 163 -11.97 10.33 10.03
CA PHE A 163 -12.75 9.71 11.10
C PHE A 163 -12.49 10.41 12.44
N GLY A 164 -13.17 11.54 12.66
CA GLY A 164 -13.06 12.34 13.88
C GLY A 164 -13.99 11.91 15.01
N LEU A 165 -13.94 12.65 16.11
CA LEU A 165 -14.71 12.38 17.34
C LEU A 165 -16.22 12.25 17.13
N GLU A 166 -16.81 13.04 16.23
CA GLU A 166 -18.24 12.98 15.92
C GLU A 166 -18.60 11.62 15.29
N GLN A 167 -17.84 11.21 14.28
CA GLN A 167 -18.02 9.92 13.60
C GLN A 167 -17.77 8.76 14.58
N GLN A 168 -16.73 8.85 15.40
CA GLN A 168 -16.42 7.87 16.45
C GLN A 168 -17.59 7.72 17.44
N THR A 169 -18.11 8.83 17.95
CA THR A 169 -19.23 8.84 18.91
C THR A 169 -20.51 8.30 18.27
N ALA A 170 -20.77 8.63 17.00
CA ALA A 170 -21.92 8.13 16.26
C ALA A 170 -21.87 6.62 16.00
N ILE A 171 -20.67 6.02 15.88
CA ILE A 171 -20.53 4.57 15.81
C ILE A 171 -20.76 3.94 17.19
N LEU A 172 -20.16 4.51 18.24
CA LEU A 172 -20.32 4.01 19.61
C LEU A 172 -21.79 4.04 20.07
N SER A 173 -22.55 5.06 19.68
CA SER A 173 -23.97 5.18 20.04
C SER A 173 -24.83 4.06 19.43
N LYS A 174 -24.41 3.49 18.29
CA LYS A 174 -25.09 2.38 17.60
C LYS A 174 -24.74 1.00 18.14
N LEU A 175 -23.70 0.88 18.97
CA LEU A 175 -23.30 -0.41 19.55
C LEU A 175 -24.31 -0.86 20.61
N ASN A 176 -24.65 -2.15 20.59
CA ASN A 176 -25.42 -2.77 21.67
C ASN A 176 -24.55 -3.02 22.92
N ASP A 177 -25.16 -3.38 24.04
CA ASP A 177 -24.45 -3.54 25.33
C ASP A 177 -23.33 -4.59 25.28
N ALA A 178 -23.53 -5.69 24.55
CA ALA A 178 -22.51 -6.72 24.38
C ALA A 178 -21.30 -6.19 23.58
N GLN A 179 -21.53 -5.43 22.51
CA GLN A 179 -20.49 -4.80 21.72
C GLN A 179 -19.77 -3.70 22.52
N ARG A 180 -20.50 -2.92 23.31
CA ARG A 180 -19.91 -1.88 24.19
C ARG A 180 -18.98 -2.49 25.23
N GLN A 181 -19.33 -3.65 25.80
CA GLN A 181 -18.46 -4.36 26.75
C GLN A 181 -17.14 -4.83 26.09
N ILE A 182 -17.20 -5.32 24.85
CA ILE A 182 -16.01 -5.71 24.09
C ILE A 182 -15.12 -4.50 23.81
N VAL A 183 -15.70 -3.38 23.36
CA VAL A 183 -14.94 -2.15 23.09
C VAL A 183 -14.33 -1.60 24.38
N ALA A 184 -15.09 -1.55 25.47
CA ALA A 184 -14.62 -1.10 26.79
C ALA A 184 -13.42 -1.91 27.30
N ALA A 185 -13.42 -3.23 27.08
CA ALA A 185 -12.30 -4.10 27.46
C ALA A 185 -11.03 -3.82 26.65
N VAL A 186 -11.15 -3.34 25.41
CA VAL A 186 -10.02 -3.00 24.53
C VAL A 186 -9.53 -1.56 24.75
N THR A 187 -10.42 -0.62 25.06
CA THR A 187 -10.08 0.81 25.25
C THR A 187 -9.72 1.17 26.69
N GLY A 188 -9.88 0.26 27.65
CA GLY A 188 -9.55 0.49 29.06
C GLY A 188 -10.54 1.41 29.79
N CYS A 189 -11.66 1.75 29.17
CA CYS A 189 -12.73 2.50 29.82
C CYS A 189 -13.65 1.54 30.58
N ASP A 190 -13.38 1.33 31.87
CA ASP A 190 -14.29 0.61 32.75
C ASP A 190 -15.70 1.23 32.68
N SER A 191 -16.69 0.38 32.52
CA SER A 191 -18.13 0.67 32.40
C SER A 191 -18.76 1.16 33.72
N LYS A 192 -18.08 2.06 34.42
CA LYS A 192 -18.54 2.72 35.65
C LYS A 192 -18.44 4.23 35.53
N GLN A 193 -19.29 4.81 34.69
CA GLN A 193 -19.89 6.10 35.02
C GLN A 193 -21.40 5.92 35.00
N SER A 194 -21.94 5.67 36.19
CA SER A 194 -23.37 5.76 36.46
C SER A 194 -23.81 7.18 36.19
N VAL A 195 -24.76 7.35 35.27
CA VAL A 195 -25.61 8.53 35.22
C VAL A 195 -26.40 8.55 36.52
N ALA A 196 -26.16 9.59 37.32
CA ALA A 196 -27.04 10.07 38.37
C ALA A 196 -27.46 11.50 38.00
#